data_AF-A0A2D6M9K2-F1
#
_entry.id   AF-A0A2D6M9K2-F1
#
_cell.length_a   1.000
_cell.length_b   1.000
_cell.length_c   1.000
_cell.angle_alpha   90.00
_cell.angle_beta   90.00
_cell.angle_gamma   90.00
#
_symmetry.space_group_name_H-M   'P 1'
#
loop_
_entity.id
_entity.type
_entity.pdbx_description
1 polymer ?
#
loop_
_entity_poly.entity_id
_entity_poly.type
_entity_poly.pdbx_seq_one_letter_code
_entity_poly.pdbx_strand_id
1 'polypeptide(L)'
;FYEPYRINKFLSQNVDSVMFVNEMNFRPHCDKKLQYEYFINSLRKRKRKARKWLQPESFDDIESIKEYFNYSTRKAKDALRILGHDDIEYIKDRLYKGGLKK
;
A
#
# COMPACT_ATOMS: atom_id res chain seq x y z
N PHE A 1 12.97 -19.70 0.57
CA PHE A 1 12.21 -18.74 1.40
C PHE A 1 11.01 -18.27 0.59
N TYR A 2 9.78 -18.57 1.02
CA TYR A 2 8.54 -18.14 0.36
C TYR A 2 7.79 -17.20 1.31
N GLU A 3 7.44 -16.01 0.83
CA GLU A 3 6.70 -15.01 1.59
C GLU A 3 5.33 -14.80 0.93
N PRO A 4 4.26 -15.42 1.47
CA PRO A 4 2.90 -15.35 0.91
C PRO A 4 2.46 -13.93 0.55
N TYR A 5 2.68 -12.98 1.46
CA TYR A 5 2.26 -11.60 1.28
C TYR A 5 2.89 -10.97 0.05
N ARG A 6 4.22 -11.08 -0.13
CA ARG A 6 4.92 -10.48 -1.28
C ARG A 6 4.46 -11.08 -2.60
N ILE A 7 4.26 -12.40 -2.64
CA ILE A 7 3.84 -13.10 -3.85
C ILE A 7 2.40 -12.75 -4.22
N ASN A 8 1.48 -12.79 -3.24
CA ASN A 8 0.08 -12.40 -3.45
C ASN A 8 -0.02 -10.94 -3.91
N LYS A 9 0.75 -10.03 -3.30
CA LYS A 9 0.75 -8.60 -3.65
C LYS A 9 1.36 -8.34 -5.04
N PHE A 10 2.32 -9.15 -5.49
CA PHE A 10 2.87 -9.07 -6.85
C PHE A 10 1.88 -9.62 -7.87
N LEU A 11 1.30 -10.79 -7.62
CA LEU A 11 0.36 -11.44 -8.52
C LEU A 11 -0.98 -10.69 -8.62
N SER A 12 -1.41 -9.98 -7.58
CA SER A 12 -2.64 -9.16 -7.63
C SER A 12 -2.57 -8.01 -8.62
N GLN A 13 -1.37 -7.61 -9.06
CA GLN A 13 -1.20 -6.56 -10.07
C GLN A 13 -1.49 -7.05 -11.49
N ASN A 14 -1.50 -8.37 -11.71
CA ASN A 14 -1.76 -8.96 -13.03
C ASN A 14 -3.18 -9.53 -13.06
N VAL A 15 -3.99 -9.05 -13.99
CA VAL A 15 -5.43 -9.38 -14.09
C VAL A 15 -5.69 -10.89 -14.19
N ASP A 16 -4.80 -11.65 -14.84
CA ASP A 16 -4.93 -13.10 -14.99
C ASP A 16 -4.77 -13.87 -13.68
N SER A 17 -4.02 -13.34 -12.71
CA SER A 17 -3.77 -13.99 -11.42
C SER A 17 -4.62 -13.46 -10.27
N VAL A 18 -5.41 -12.40 -10.46
CA VAL A 18 -6.21 -11.76 -9.39
C VAL A 18 -7.12 -12.77 -8.67
N MET A 19 -7.84 -13.62 -9.42
CA MET A 19 -8.78 -14.57 -8.82
C MET A 19 -8.06 -15.64 -7.99
N PHE A 20 -6.93 -16.15 -8.48
CA PHE A 20 -6.10 -17.13 -7.76
C PHE A 20 -5.53 -16.54 -6.47
N VAL A 21 -5.11 -15.28 -6.50
CA VAL A 21 -4.62 -14.57 -5.32
C VAL A 21 -5.74 -14.37 -4.30
N ASN A 22 -6.96 -14.08 -4.75
CA ASN A 22 -8.11 -13.91 -3.86
C ASN A 22 -8.40 -15.18 -3.06
N GLU A 23 -8.39 -16.35 -3.70
CA GLU A 23 -8.53 -17.65 -3.03
C GLU A 23 -7.47 -17.89 -1.95
N MET A 24 -6.21 -17.54 -2.24
CA MET A 24 -5.13 -17.67 -1.26
C MET A 24 -5.23 -16.64 -0.13
N ASN A 25 -5.75 -15.43 -0.40
CA ASN A 25 -6.00 -14.43 0.63
C ASN A 25 -7.14 -14.83 1.58
N PHE A 26 -8.15 -15.59 1.12
CA PHE A 26 -9.17 -16.18 1.98
C PHE A 26 -8.64 -17.29 2.89
N ARG A 27 -7.47 -17.86 2.58
CA ARG A 27 -6.88 -19.01 3.29
C ARG A 27 -5.50 -18.68 3.87
N PRO A 28 -5.38 -17.66 4.75
CA PRO A 28 -4.08 -17.25 5.29
C PRO A 28 -3.46 -18.30 6.22
N HIS A 29 -4.27 -19.20 6.77
CA HIS A 29 -3.85 -20.31 7.63
C HIS A 29 -3.19 -21.47 6.86
N CYS A 30 -3.28 -21.49 5.53
CA CYS A 30 -2.69 -22.55 4.72
C CYS A 30 -1.17 -22.50 4.78
N ASP A 31 -0.51 -23.66 4.78
CA ASP A 31 0.94 -23.73 4.80
C ASP A 31 1.57 -23.01 3.59
N LYS A 32 2.71 -22.36 3.84
CA LYS A 32 3.46 -21.56 2.86
C LYS A 32 3.84 -22.40 1.65
N LYS A 33 4.18 -23.67 1.85
CA LYS A 33 4.54 -24.60 0.77
C LYS A 33 3.34 -24.89 -0.14
N LEU A 34 2.17 -25.15 0.46
CA LEU A 34 0.95 -25.42 -0.29
C LEU A 34 0.50 -24.21 -1.11
N GLN A 35 0.60 -23.00 -0.56
CA GLN A 35 0.30 -21.77 -1.31
C GLN A 35 1.22 -21.61 -2.52
N TYR A 36 2.52 -21.92 -2.37
CA TYR A 36 3.48 -21.89 -3.47
C TYR A 36 3.15 -22.92 -4.55
N GLU A 37 2.87 -24.16 -4.17
CA GLU A 37 2.50 -25.24 -5.08
C GLU A 37 1.19 -24.92 -5.82
N TYR A 38 0.21 -24.34 -5.13
CA TYR A 38 -1.04 -23.88 -5.75
C TYR A 38 -0.78 -22.90 -6.90
N PHE A 39 0.04 -21.87 -6.67
CA PHE A 39 0.32 -20.88 -7.72
C PHE A 39 1.09 -21.47 -8.91
N ILE A 40 2.06 -22.36 -8.67
CA ILE A 40 2.81 -23.02 -9.74
C ILE A 40 1.91 -23.90 -10.61
N ASN A 41 1.02 -24.65 -9.97
CA ASN A 41 0.19 -25.63 -10.66
C ASN A 41 -1.07 -25.01 -11.30
N SER A 42 -1.57 -23.91 -10.74
CA SER A 42 -2.82 -23.28 -11.20
C SER A 42 -2.59 -22.18 -12.23
N LEU A 43 -1.49 -21.40 -12.09
CA LEU A 43 -1.22 -20.29 -13.01
C LEU A 43 -0.54 -20.78 -14.28
N ARG A 44 -1.08 -20.37 -15.43
CA ARG A 44 -0.42 -20.62 -16.72
C ARG A 44 0.93 -19.91 -16.79
N LYS A 45 1.90 -20.54 -17.46
CA LYS A 45 3.24 -19.97 -17.72
C LYS A 45 3.10 -18.72 -18.60
N ARG A 46 3.49 -17.56 -18.07
CA ARG A 46 3.47 -16.27 -18.77
C ARG A 46 4.47 -15.31 -18.15
N LYS A 47 5.03 -14.41 -18.96
CA LYS A 47 5.83 -13.28 -18.46
C LYS A 47 4.91 -12.25 -17.79
N ARG A 48 4.84 -12.30 -16.46
CA ARG A 48 4.14 -11.30 -15.62
C ARG A 48 5.12 -10.20 -15.25
N LYS A 49 4.76 -8.95 -15.54
CA LYS A 49 5.63 -7.79 -15.26
C LYS A 49 5.21 -7.20 -13.92
N ALA A 50 6.18 -6.95 -13.04
CA ALA A 50 5.94 -6.14 -11.85
C ALA A 50 5.57 -4.72 -12.31
N ARG A 51 4.45 -4.19 -11.84
CA ARG A 51 4.24 -2.74 -11.85
C ARG A 51 4.94 -2.16 -10.63
N LYS A 52 5.36 -0.88 -10.73
CA LYS A 52 5.81 -0.14 -9.55
C LYS A 52 4.71 -0.21 -8.51
N TRP A 53 5.07 -0.48 -7.25
CA TRP A 53 4.11 -0.46 -6.16
C TRP A 53 3.36 0.87 -6.18
N LEU A 54 2.03 0.81 -6.19
CA LEU A 54 1.18 2.00 -6.12
C LEU A 54 1.42 2.66 -4.77
N GLN A 55 2.11 3.81 -4.79
CA GLN A 55 2.19 4.73 -3.66
C GLN A 55 1.12 5.79 -3.86
N PRO A 56 0.24 6.05 -2.88
CA PRO A 56 -0.72 7.15 -2.99
C PRO A 56 0.03 8.48 -2.96
N GLU A 57 -0.26 9.36 -3.91
CA GLU A 57 0.44 10.66 -4.06
C GLU A 57 0.29 11.55 -2.82
N SER A 58 -0.86 11.49 -2.14
CA SER A 58 -1.17 12.33 -0.97
C SER A 58 -0.80 11.67 0.38
N PHE A 59 0.07 10.65 0.40
CA PHE A 59 0.37 9.93 1.64
C PHE A 59 1.04 10.84 2.68
N ASP A 60 2.02 11.64 2.25
CA ASP A 60 2.81 12.52 3.11
C ASP A 60 1.98 13.68 3.70
N ASP A 61 1.03 14.21 2.91
CA ASP A 61 0.11 15.25 3.37
C ASP A 61 -0.86 14.70 4.43
N ILE A 62 -1.37 13.50 4.22
CA ILE A 62 -2.27 12.83 5.17
C ILE A 62 -1.54 12.54 6.48
N GLU A 63 -0.27 12.12 6.44
CA GLU A 63 0.53 11.89 7.65
C GLU A 63 0.78 13.19 8.42
N SER A 64 1.09 14.27 7.71
CA SER A 64 1.29 15.60 8.31
C SER A 64 0.00 16.10 9.01
N ILE A 65 -1.16 15.96 8.37
CA ILE A 65 -2.45 16.33 8.96
C ILE A 65 -2.79 15.48 10.18
N LYS A 66 -2.46 14.18 10.13
CA LYS A 66 -2.65 13.27 11.28
C LYS A 66 -1.80 13.70 12.46
N GLU A 67 -0.52 14.00 12.25
CA GLU A 67 0.38 14.40 13.34
C GLU A 67 -0.05 15.74 13.94
N TYR A 68 -0.41 16.72 13.11
CA TYR A 68 -0.77 18.06 13.57
C TYR A 68 -2.09 18.11 14.34
N PHE A 69 -3.14 17.46 13.82
CA PHE A 69 -4.47 17.50 14.44
C PHE A 69 -4.79 16.27 15.31
N ASN A 70 -3.87 15.32 15.42
CA ASN A 70 -4.07 14.01 16.05
C ASN A 70 -5.32 13.27 15.50
N TYR A 71 -5.51 13.34 14.18
CA TYR A 71 -6.67 12.78 13.49
C TYR A 71 -6.49 11.32 13.11
N SER A 72 -7.61 10.58 13.03
CA SER A 72 -7.63 9.26 12.39
C SER A 72 -7.50 9.40 10.87
N THR A 73 -7.04 8.34 10.18
CA THR A 73 -6.84 8.37 8.71
C THR A 73 -8.07 8.83 7.93
N ARG A 74 -9.27 8.48 8.39
CA ARG A 74 -10.51 8.91 7.74
C ARG A 74 -10.72 10.42 7.90
N LYS A 75 -10.61 10.93 9.13
CA LYS A 75 -10.74 12.38 9.42
C LYS A 75 -9.66 13.21 8.71
N ALA A 76 -8.44 12.70 8.61
CA ALA A 76 -7.37 13.36 7.87
C ALA A 76 -7.66 13.46 6.36
N LYS A 77 -8.28 12.43 5.75
CA LYS A 77 -8.74 12.49 4.35
C LYS A 77 -9.87 13.49 4.16
N ASP A 78 -10.78 13.58 5.12
CA ASP A 78 -11.87 14.56 5.08
C ASP A 78 -11.32 15.99 5.23
N ALA A 79 -10.35 16.20 6.13
CA ALA A 79 -9.66 17.47 6.30
C ALA A 79 -8.87 17.88 5.05
N LEU A 80 -8.20 16.93 4.38
CA LEU A 80 -7.46 17.19 3.13
C LEU A 80 -8.36 17.73 2.00
N ARG A 81 -9.67 17.46 2.03
CA ARG A 81 -10.63 18.02 1.04
C ARG A 81 -10.98 19.48 1.31
N ILE A 82 -10.78 19.93 2.54
CA ILE A 82 -11.13 21.28 3.01
C ILE A 82 -9.89 22.17 3.02
N LEU A 83 -8.75 21.63 3.44
CA LEU A 83 -7.49 22.36 3.54
C LEU A 83 -6.94 22.71 2.16
N GLY A 84 -6.57 23.98 1.98
CA GLY A 84 -5.89 24.46 0.78
C GLY A 84 -4.40 24.06 0.78
N HIS A 85 -3.72 24.37 -0.32
CA HIS A 85 -2.28 24.10 -0.44
C HIS A 85 -1.47 24.86 0.64
N ASP A 86 -1.80 26.14 0.85
CA ASP A 86 -1.15 27.01 1.82
C ASP A 86 -1.31 26.50 3.27
N ASP A 87 -2.47 25.94 3.60
CA ASP A 87 -2.73 25.36 4.92
C ASP A 87 -1.85 24.13 5.18
N ILE A 88 -1.66 23.31 4.14
CA ILE A 88 -0.82 22.10 4.24
C ILE A 88 0.65 22.49 4.39
N GLU A 89 1.12 23.50 3.68
CA GLU A 89 2.48 24.03 3.86
C GLU A 89 2.68 24.60 5.27
N TYR A 90 1.70 25.36 5.78
CA TYR A 90 1.72 25.87 7.16
C TYR A 90 1.82 24.74 8.18
N ILE A 91 1.03 23.68 8.02
CA ILE A 91 1.05 22.50 8.89
C ILE A 91 2.43 21.82 8.85
N LYS A 92 3.00 21.65 7.66
CA LYS A 92 4.33 21.05 7.48
C LYS A 92 5.43 21.87 8.14
N ASP A 93 5.37 23.20 8.02
CA ASP A 93 6.34 24.10 8.65
C ASP A 93 6.27 24.02 10.19
N ARG A 94 5.06 23.95 10.75
CA ARG A 94 4.85 23.81 12.21
C ARG A 94 5.30 22.45 12.75
N LEU A 95 5.22 21.41 11.94
CA LEU A 95 5.71 20.07 12.26
C LEU A 95 7.22 19.91 12.05
N TYR A 96 7.88 20.89 11.45
CA TYR A 96 9.32 20.85 11.22
C TYR A 96 10.08 20.99 12.55
N LYS A 97 10.55 19.86 13.08
CA LYS A 97 11.32 19.80 14.35
C LYS A 97 12.80 20.21 14.19
N GLY A 98 13.19 20.80 13.06
CA GLY A 98 14.56 21.18 12.74
C GLY A 98 15.40 20.05 12.10
N GLY A 99 16.49 20.43 11.42
CA GLY A 99 17.41 19.55 10.70
C GLY A 99 18.10 20.27 9.53
N LEU A 100 19.31 19.85 9.14
CA LEU A 100 19.99 20.36 7.95
C LEU A 100 19.15 19.99 6.72
N LYS A 101 18.67 21.00 5.98
CA LYS A 101 18.13 20.78 4.62
C LYS A 101 19.20 20.06 3.81
N LYS A 102 18.88 18.86 3.33
CA LYS A 102 19.71 18.10 2.39
C LYS A 102 19.55 18.68 0.99
#